data_AF-A0A9Q5CHP2-F1
#
_entry.id   AF-A0A9Q5CHP2-F1
#
_cell.length_a   1.000
_cell.length_b   1.000
_cell.length_c   1.000
_cell.angle_alpha   90.00
_cell.angle_beta   90.00
_cell.angle_gamma   90.00
#
_symmetry.space_group_name_H-M   'P 1'
#
loop_
_entity.id
_entity.type
_entity.pdbx_description
1 polymer ?
#
loop_
_entity_poly.entity_id
_entity_poly.type
_entity_poly.pdbx_seq_one_letter_code
_entity_poly.pdbx_strand_id
1 'polypeptide(L)'
;MALPPAAPKIALVLGAKLTPDGRATGALRRRAGHAAQLWHRGEIDLIVVSGGVPQSGITEASAMAELLRETGVAGERIILEDQARNTWENIALSRPLIAEGAEITLITDRYHAPRARLMARRQGVRVRVDCPSDRHTPLPLRLQSRLREAAAMLYYLLLGPRL
;
A
#
# COMPACT_ATOMS: atom_id res chain seq x y z
N MET A 1 -14.31 6.96 -34.91
CA MET A 1 -13.85 5.81 -34.09
C MET A 1 -13.52 6.37 -32.71
N ALA A 2 -14.33 6.09 -31.69
CA ALA A 2 -14.04 6.54 -30.34
C ALA A 2 -12.81 5.76 -29.83
N LEU A 3 -11.87 6.46 -29.18
CA LEU A 3 -10.74 5.79 -28.52
C LEU A 3 -11.31 4.81 -27.48
N PRO A 4 -10.72 3.62 -27.31
CA PRO A 4 -11.11 2.73 -26.22
C PRO A 4 -11.00 3.49 -24.89
N PRO A 5 -11.90 3.22 -23.92
CA PRO A 5 -11.82 3.87 -22.61
C PRO A 5 -10.41 3.64 -22.04
N ALA A 6 -9.82 4.70 -21.49
CA ALA A 6 -8.53 4.60 -20.82
C ALA A 6 -8.60 3.54 -19.71
N ALA A 7 -7.52 2.76 -19.55
CA ALA A 7 -7.44 1.79 -18.46
C ALA A 7 -7.63 2.51 -17.10
N PRO A 8 -8.29 1.87 -16.12
CA PRO A 8 -8.51 2.48 -14.81
C PRO A 8 -7.18 2.78 -14.12
N LYS A 9 -7.10 3.93 -13.44
CA LYS A 9 -5.95 4.33 -12.61
C LYS A 9 -6.09 3.66 -11.25
N ILE A 10 -5.16 2.78 -10.91
CA ILE A 10 -5.29 1.92 -9.73
C ILE A 10 -4.28 2.34 -8.67
N ALA A 11 -4.74 2.54 -7.43
CA ALA A 11 -3.87 2.66 -6.28
C ALA A 11 -3.71 1.30 -5.58
N LEU A 12 -2.47 0.90 -5.29
CA LEU A 12 -2.19 -0.20 -4.37
C LEU A 12 -1.63 0.39 -3.07
N VAL A 13 -2.43 0.34 -2.01
CA VAL A 13 -2.07 0.84 -0.68
C VAL A 13 -1.45 -0.28 0.13
N LEU A 14 -0.17 -0.14 0.46
CA LEU A 14 0.53 -1.15 1.23
C LEU A 14 0.21 -1.03 2.72
N GLY A 15 -0.05 -2.19 3.33
CA GLY A 15 -0.21 -2.39 4.74
C GLY A 15 0.96 -1.85 5.57
N ALA A 16 0.60 -1.49 6.79
CA ALA A 16 1.49 -1.04 7.85
C ALA A 16 0.88 -1.52 9.17
N LYS A 17 1.68 -1.52 10.23
CA LYS A 17 1.28 -2.13 11.51
C LYS A 17 -0.06 -1.63 12.04
N LEU A 18 -0.82 -2.54 12.63
CA LEU A 18 -1.88 -2.27 13.59
C LEU A 18 -1.30 -2.17 15.01
N THR A 19 -2.04 -1.51 15.90
CA THR A 19 -1.79 -1.62 17.35
C THR A 19 -2.21 -3.01 17.85
N PRO A 20 -1.74 -3.47 19.02
CA PRO A 20 -2.07 -4.79 19.56
C PRO A 20 -3.57 -5.04 19.71
N ASP A 21 -4.36 -3.99 19.89
CA ASP A 21 -5.82 -3.99 20.01
C ASP A 21 -6.54 -3.74 18.68
N GLY A 22 -5.85 -3.86 17.54
CA GLY A 22 -6.45 -3.83 16.21
C GLY A 22 -6.73 -2.44 15.63
N ARG A 23 -6.25 -1.35 16.26
CA ARG A 23 -6.43 0.01 15.73
C ARG A 23 -5.39 0.36 14.66
N ALA A 24 -5.83 1.11 13.65
CA ALA A 24 -4.96 1.65 12.61
C ALA A 24 -3.92 2.63 13.19
N THR A 25 -2.63 2.35 12.98
CA THR A 25 -1.54 3.25 13.35
C THR A 25 -1.52 4.51 12.50
N GLY A 26 -0.74 5.52 12.91
CA GLY A 26 -0.56 6.74 12.13
C GLY A 26 -0.02 6.50 10.71
N ALA A 27 0.78 5.45 10.51
CA ALA A 27 1.24 5.07 9.17
C ALA A 27 0.09 4.57 8.29
N LEU A 28 -0.71 3.64 8.82
CA LEU A 28 -1.86 3.08 8.10
C LEU A 28 -2.89 4.16 7.75
N ARG A 29 -3.22 5.03 8.71
CA ARG A 29 -4.13 6.17 8.51
C ARG A 29 -3.65 7.15 7.46
N ARG A 30 -2.35 7.51 7.46
CA ARG A 30 -1.79 8.42 6.45
C ARG A 30 -1.83 7.82 5.05
N ARG A 31 -1.56 6.52 4.91
CA ARG A 31 -1.60 5.84 3.60
C ARG A 31 -3.01 5.76 3.05
N ALA A 32 -3.98 5.30 3.85
CA ALA A 32 -5.39 5.26 3.47
C ALA A 32 -5.93 6.67 3.16
N GLY A 33 -5.64 7.65 4.02
CA GLY A 33 -6.06 9.03 3.80
C GLY A 33 -5.46 9.66 2.53
N HIS A 34 -4.21 9.34 2.18
CA HIS A 34 -3.61 9.78 0.91
C HIS A 34 -4.29 9.14 -0.30
N ALA A 35 -4.61 7.85 -0.22
CA ALA A 35 -5.34 7.17 -1.29
C ALA A 35 -6.73 7.78 -1.50
N ALA A 36 -7.45 8.07 -0.41
CA ALA A 36 -8.73 8.78 -0.46
C ALA A 36 -8.60 10.17 -1.11
N GLN A 37 -7.56 10.94 -0.77
CA GLN A 37 -7.32 12.25 -1.38
C GLN A 37 -7.11 12.16 -2.89
N LEU A 38 -6.33 11.20 -3.36
CA LEU A 38 -6.11 10.99 -4.80
C LEU A 38 -7.39 10.54 -5.51
N TRP A 39 -8.21 9.71 -4.86
CA TRP A 39 -9.51 9.29 -5.39
C TRP A 39 -10.48 10.46 -5.53
N HIS A 40 -10.61 11.30 -4.48
CA HIS A 40 -11.46 12.49 -4.50
C HIS A 40 -11.04 13.53 -5.54
N ARG A 41 -9.76 13.56 -5.92
CA ARG A 41 -9.24 14.41 -7.01
C ARG A 41 -9.45 13.81 -8.39
N GLY A 42 -10.02 12.61 -8.48
CA GLY A 42 -10.17 11.86 -9.73
C GLY A 42 -8.82 11.40 -10.30
N GLU A 43 -7.76 11.32 -9.50
CA GLU A 43 -6.45 10.81 -9.93
C GLU A 43 -6.40 9.27 -9.87
N ILE A 44 -7.29 8.65 -9.09
CA ILE A 44 -7.40 7.19 -8.90
C ILE A 44 -8.87 6.79 -9.06
N ASP A 45 -9.13 5.72 -9.80
CA ASP A 45 -10.47 5.19 -10.06
C ASP A 45 -10.81 4.01 -9.14
N LEU A 46 -9.79 3.27 -8.68
CA LEU A 46 -9.92 2.04 -7.90
C LEU A 46 -8.78 1.93 -6.89
N ILE A 47 -9.09 1.54 -5.65
CA ILE A 47 -8.13 1.41 -4.57
C ILE A 47 -8.06 -0.04 -4.10
N VAL A 48 -6.91 -0.68 -4.27
CA VAL A 48 -6.58 -1.97 -3.67
C VAL A 48 -5.86 -1.71 -2.35
N VAL A 49 -6.38 -2.24 -1.25
CA VAL A 49 -5.73 -2.20 0.07
C VAL A 49 -5.21 -3.59 0.41
N SER A 50 -3.93 -3.68 0.80
CA SER A 50 -3.23 -4.97 0.94
C SER A 50 -2.53 -5.12 2.28
N GLY A 51 -2.78 -6.22 2.98
CA GLY A 51 -2.13 -6.56 4.25
C GLY A 51 -3.00 -7.45 5.13
N GLY A 52 -2.56 -8.68 5.34
CA GLY A 52 -3.30 -9.78 5.96
C GLY A 52 -2.85 -10.20 7.36
N VAL A 53 -1.88 -9.53 7.97
CA VAL A 53 -1.46 -9.85 9.34
C VAL A 53 -2.49 -9.31 10.33
N PRO A 54 -3.26 -10.16 11.02
CA PRO A 54 -4.31 -9.68 11.89
C PRO A 54 -3.75 -9.19 13.23
N GLN A 55 -4.40 -8.18 13.80
CA GLN A 55 -4.37 -7.92 15.24
C GLN A 55 -5.77 -7.76 15.81
N SER A 56 -6.03 -8.46 16.92
CA SER A 56 -7.37 -8.56 17.52
C SER A 56 -8.46 -8.92 16.50
N GLY A 57 -8.13 -9.81 15.55
CA GLY A 57 -9.05 -10.25 14.49
C GLY A 57 -9.23 -9.26 13.32
N ILE A 58 -8.52 -8.12 13.32
CA ILE A 58 -8.59 -7.10 12.26
C ILE A 58 -7.31 -7.15 11.42
N THR A 59 -7.43 -7.20 10.09
CA THR A 59 -6.28 -7.13 9.17
C THR A 59 -5.96 -5.68 8.81
N GLU A 60 -4.72 -5.43 8.38
CA GLU A 60 -4.31 -4.09 7.93
C GLU A 60 -5.18 -3.63 6.75
N ALA A 61 -5.52 -4.55 5.83
CA ALA A 61 -6.40 -4.31 4.70
C ALA A 61 -7.82 -3.94 5.13
N SER A 62 -8.42 -4.68 6.07
CA SER A 62 -9.80 -4.38 6.52
C SER A 62 -9.87 -3.04 7.25
N ALA A 63 -8.87 -2.73 8.08
CA ALA A 63 -8.76 -1.42 8.72
C ALA A 63 -8.61 -0.28 7.71
N MET A 64 -7.81 -0.46 6.64
CA MET A 64 -7.70 0.55 5.57
C MET A 64 -9.00 0.71 4.79
N ALA A 65 -9.70 -0.38 4.47
CA ALA A 65 -10.97 -0.32 3.77
C ALA A 65 -12.01 0.49 4.56
N GLU A 66 -12.05 0.32 5.88
CA GLU A 66 -12.96 1.08 6.73
C GLU A 66 -12.60 2.57 6.77
N LEU A 67 -11.31 2.89 6.95
CA LEU A 67 -10.84 4.28 6.89
C LEU A 67 -11.20 4.96 5.55
N LEU A 68 -11.13 4.23 4.43
CA LEU A 68 -11.50 4.78 3.11
C LEU A 68 -13.01 5.07 3.04
N ARG A 69 -13.85 4.17 3.54
CA ARG A 69 -15.31 4.37 3.60
C ARG A 69 -15.70 5.55 4.48
N GLU A 70 -15.04 5.70 5.63
CA GLU A 70 -15.23 6.87 6.53
C GLU A 70 -14.90 8.20 5.82
N THR A 71 -14.01 8.19 4.82
CA THR A 71 -13.72 9.38 3.98
C THR A 71 -14.63 9.55 2.77
N GLY A 72 -15.65 8.71 2.60
CA GLY A 72 -16.61 8.79 1.50
C GLY A 72 -16.18 8.15 0.19
N VAL A 73 -15.11 7.33 0.20
CA VAL A 73 -14.77 6.50 -0.98
C VAL A 73 -15.84 5.42 -1.12
N ALA A 74 -16.42 5.31 -2.32
CA ALA A 74 -17.48 4.34 -2.58
C ALA A 74 -16.97 2.90 -2.44
N GLY A 75 -17.74 2.03 -1.78
CA GLY A 75 -17.31 0.69 -1.38
C GLY A 75 -16.92 -0.20 -2.57
N GLU A 76 -17.61 -0.05 -3.70
CA GLU A 76 -17.31 -0.75 -4.96
C GLU A 76 -16.00 -0.29 -5.62
N ARG A 77 -15.42 0.81 -5.15
CA ARG A 77 -14.11 1.32 -5.59
C ARG A 77 -12.97 0.86 -4.68
N ILE A 78 -13.26 0.02 -3.67
CA ILE A 78 -12.29 -0.51 -2.72
C ILE A 78 -12.21 -2.03 -2.90
N ILE A 79 -11.03 -2.53 -3.23
CA ILE A 79 -10.73 -3.96 -3.29
C ILE A 79 -9.88 -4.34 -2.08
N LEU A 80 -10.30 -5.40 -1.40
CA LEU A 80 -9.63 -5.93 -0.22
C LEU A 80 -8.71 -7.09 -0.59
N GLU A 81 -7.43 -6.99 -0.22
CA GLU A 81 -6.47 -8.10 -0.22
C GLU A 81 -5.97 -8.31 1.20
N ASP A 82 -6.47 -9.33 1.89
CA ASP A 82 -6.28 -9.52 3.34
C ASP A 82 -5.46 -10.76 3.70
N GLN A 83 -4.62 -11.24 2.78
CA GLN A 83 -3.83 -12.47 2.97
C GLN A 83 -2.33 -12.20 3.07
N ALA A 84 -1.84 -11.11 2.48
CA ALA A 84 -0.41 -10.83 2.41
C ALA A 84 0.24 -10.58 3.78
N ARG A 85 1.35 -11.27 4.04
CA ARG A 85 2.09 -11.21 5.32
C ARG A 85 3.33 -10.33 5.24
N ASN A 86 3.74 -9.94 4.05
CA ASN A 86 4.93 -9.15 3.82
C ASN A 86 4.84 -8.32 2.53
N THR A 87 5.83 -7.44 2.30
CA THR A 87 5.82 -6.53 1.14
C THR A 87 5.88 -7.26 -0.21
N TRP A 88 6.48 -8.46 -0.27
CA TRP A 88 6.51 -9.26 -1.48
C TRP A 88 5.11 -9.77 -1.81
N GLU A 89 4.46 -10.40 -0.83
CA GLU A 89 3.09 -10.90 -0.96
C GLU A 89 2.08 -9.79 -1.22
N ASN A 90 2.25 -8.60 -0.62
CA ASN A 90 1.32 -7.50 -0.87
C ASN A 90 1.21 -7.19 -2.38
N ILE A 91 2.34 -7.23 -3.10
CA ILE A 91 2.35 -6.97 -4.54
C ILE A 91 1.89 -8.21 -5.30
N ALA A 92 2.37 -9.39 -4.92
CA ALA A 92 2.08 -10.63 -5.63
C ALA A 92 0.60 -11.02 -5.57
N LEU A 93 -0.05 -10.87 -4.40
CA LEU A 93 -1.45 -11.19 -4.17
C LEU A 93 -2.39 -10.09 -4.66
N SER A 94 -1.93 -8.84 -4.69
CA SER A 94 -2.72 -7.75 -5.27
C SER A 94 -2.69 -7.75 -6.80
N ARG A 95 -1.64 -8.26 -7.44
CA ARG A 95 -1.49 -8.21 -8.90
C ARG A 95 -2.66 -8.84 -9.67
N PRO A 96 -3.18 -10.02 -9.31
CA PRO A 96 -4.35 -10.61 -9.97
C PRO A 96 -5.63 -9.80 -9.83
N LEU A 97 -5.70 -8.88 -8.87
CA LEU A 97 -6.87 -8.02 -8.60
C LEU A 97 -6.86 -6.74 -9.45
N ILE A 98 -5.80 -6.54 -10.25
CA ILE A 98 -5.55 -5.34 -11.02
C ILE A 98 -5.65 -5.71 -12.50
N ALA A 99 -6.35 -4.89 -13.30
CA ALA A 99 -6.47 -5.11 -14.73
C ALA A 99 -5.10 -5.17 -15.42
N GLU A 100 -4.95 -6.10 -16.36
CA GLU A 100 -3.70 -6.24 -17.12
C GLU A 100 -3.38 -4.95 -17.88
N GLY A 101 -2.14 -4.47 -17.79
CA GLY A 101 -1.69 -3.23 -18.42
C GLY A 101 -2.06 -1.93 -17.67
N ALA A 102 -2.77 -2.00 -16.54
CA ALA A 102 -3.04 -0.82 -15.72
C ALA A 102 -1.77 -0.24 -15.09
N GLU A 103 -1.69 1.10 -15.05
CA GLU A 103 -0.64 1.79 -14.29
C GLU A 103 -0.99 1.79 -12.80
N ILE A 104 -0.11 1.21 -11.99
CA ILE A 104 -0.30 1.09 -10.54
C ILE A 104 0.41 2.22 -9.83
N THR A 105 -0.35 3.01 -9.06
CA THR A 105 0.18 3.94 -8.07
C THR A 105 0.36 3.20 -6.74
N LEU A 106 1.60 2.89 -6.39
CA LEU A 106 1.96 2.23 -5.15
C LEU A 106 2.06 3.24 -4.01
N ILE A 107 1.13 3.16 -3.06
CA ILE A 107 1.04 4.07 -1.91
C ILE A 107 1.69 3.44 -0.69
N THR A 108 2.76 4.07 -0.21
CA THR A 108 3.48 3.69 1.02
C THR A 108 4.23 4.89 1.60
N ASP A 109 4.71 4.80 2.85
CA ASP A 109 5.51 5.86 3.44
C ASP A 109 6.87 6.02 2.73
N ARG A 110 7.41 7.25 2.73
CA ARG A 110 8.68 7.60 2.06
C ARG A 110 9.86 6.72 2.45
N TYR A 111 9.95 6.31 3.71
CA TYR A 111 11.05 5.45 4.18
C TYR A 111 10.94 4.02 3.62
N HIS A 112 9.73 3.55 3.32
CA HIS A 112 9.44 2.18 2.84
C HIS A 112 9.40 2.09 1.31
N ALA A 113 9.24 3.23 0.62
CA ALA A 113 9.23 3.32 -0.84
C ALA A 113 10.38 2.59 -1.56
N PRO A 114 11.66 2.63 -1.11
CA PRO A 114 12.74 1.92 -1.78
C PRO A 114 12.52 0.39 -1.82
N ARG A 115 12.13 -0.20 -0.70
CA ARG A 115 11.85 -1.64 -0.61
C ARG A 115 10.63 -2.01 -1.45
N ALA A 116 9.55 -1.25 -1.33
CA ALA A 116 8.34 -1.47 -2.12
C ALA A 116 8.62 -1.45 -3.63
N ARG A 117 9.41 -0.47 -4.10
CA ARG A 117 9.83 -0.36 -5.51
C ARG A 117 10.73 -1.52 -5.94
N LEU A 118 11.66 -1.96 -5.08
CA LEU A 118 12.50 -3.12 -5.38
C LEU A 118 11.67 -4.39 -5.55
N MET A 119 10.71 -4.63 -4.66
CA MET A 119 9.84 -5.82 -4.73
C MET A 119 8.98 -5.79 -6.01
N ALA A 120 8.36 -4.65 -6.33
CA ALA A 120 7.59 -4.49 -7.57
C ALA A 120 8.43 -4.78 -8.81
N ARG A 121 9.64 -4.21 -8.89
CA ARG A 121 10.59 -4.44 -9.99
C ARG A 121 10.98 -5.91 -10.13
N ARG A 122 11.28 -6.60 -9.02
CA ARG A 122 11.63 -8.03 -9.04
C ARG A 122 10.46 -8.93 -9.48
N GLN A 123 9.22 -8.48 -9.32
CA GLN A 123 8.03 -9.17 -9.82
C GLN A 123 7.64 -8.75 -11.25
N GLY A 124 8.42 -7.88 -11.90
CA GLY A 124 8.10 -7.36 -13.23
C GLY A 124 6.90 -6.40 -13.27
N VAL A 125 6.49 -5.86 -12.12
CA VAL A 125 5.34 -4.94 -12.02
C VAL A 125 5.85 -3.51 -12.16
N ARG A 126 5.32 -2.77 -13.14
CA ARG A 126 5.59 -1.34 -13.31
C ARG A 126 4.71 -0.56 -12.34
N VAL A 127 5.34 0.21 -11.46
CA VAL A 127 4.66 1.02 -10.45
C VAL A 127 5.21 2.44 -10.45
N ARG A 128 4.31 3.42 -10.32
CA ARG A 128 4.64 4.77 -9.85
C ARG A 128 4.49 4.77 -8.34
N VAL A 129 5.49 5.24 -7.61
CA VAL A 129 5.38 5.33 -6.14
C VAL A 129 4.90 6.74 -5.77
N ASP A 130 3.86 6.81 -4.95
CA ASP A 130 3.34 8.05 -4.39
C ASP A 130 3.28 7.94 -2.86
N CYS A 131 3.80 8.94 -2.16
CA CYS A 131 3.99 8.85 -0.72
C CYS A 131 3.25 9.98 0.00
N PRO A 132 2.50 9.68 1.08
CA PRO A 132 1.94 10.72 1.93
C PRO A 132 3.04 11.61 2.52
N SER A 133 2.64 12.82 2.90
CA SER A 133 3.50 13.70 3.69
C SER A 133 3.80 13.07 5.05
N ASP A 134 5.09 13.01 5.42
CA ASP A 134 5.56 12.54 6.72
C ASP A 134 5.94 13.69 7.66
N ARG A 135 5.54 14.94 7.34
CA ARG A 135 5.95 16.18 8.04
C ARG A 135 5.70 16.16 9.56
N HIS A 136 4.65 15.47 10.01
CA HIS A 136 4.29 15.36 11.43
C HIS A 136 4.89 14.11 12.12
N THR A 137 5.77 13.37 11.44
CA THR A 137 6.43 12.20 12.04
C THR A 137 7.68 12.65 12.80
N PRO A 138 7.82 12.34 14.10
CA PRO A 138 9.01 12.70 14.89
C PRO A 138 10.32 12.19 14.26
N LEU A 139 11.38 13.01 14.31
CA LEU A 139 12.69 12.66 13.74
C LEU A 139 13.27 11.32 14.23
N PRO A 140 13.18 10.96 15.53
CA PRO A 140 13.71 9.67 16.01
C PRO A 140 13.03 8.47 15.36
N LEU A 141 11.69 8.54 15.20
CA LEU A 141 10.91 7.48 14.55
C LEU A 141 11.24 7.38 13.06
N ARG A 142 11.53 8.50 12.39
CA ARG A 142 11.98 8.50 10.99
C ARG A 142 13.34 7.82 10.84
N LEU A 143 14.30 8.12 11.72
CA LEU A 143 15.62 7.49 11.71
C LEU A 143 15.52 5.98 11.98
N GLN A 144 14.79 5.59 13.02
CA GLN A 144 14.56 4.18 13.34
C GLN A 144 13.92 3.43 12.17
N SER A 145 12.91 4.03 11.52
CA SER A 145 12.25 3.43 10.35
C SER A 145 13.23 3.26 9.20
N ARG A 146 14.09 4.25 8.93
CA ARG A 146 15.14 4.16 7.90
C ARG A 146 16.14 3.05 8.19
N LEU A 147 16.62 2.93 9.43
CA LEU A 147 17.56 1.86 9.82
C LEU A 147 16.92 0.48 9.66
N ARG A 148 15.68 0.32 10.12
CA ARG A 148 14.93 -0.92 9.94
C ARG A 148 14.76 -1.29 8.47
N GLU A 149 14.43 -0.31 7.61
CA GLU A 149 14.30 -0.56 6.17
C GLU A 149 15.66 -0.85 5.52
N ALA A 150 16.75 -0.23 5.95
CA ALA A 150 18.10 -0.55 5.46
C ALA A 150 18.48 -2.00 5.78
N ALA A 151 18.23 -2.45 7.01
CA ALA A 151 18.44 -3.84 7.42
C ALA A 151 17.55 -4.80 6.60
N ALA A 152 16.26 -4.47 6.42
CA ALA A 152 15.36 -5.27 5.59
C ALA A 152 15.83 -5.33 4.13
N MET A 153 16.27 -4.21 3.55
CA MET A 153 16.82 -4.15 2.19
C MET A 153 18.05 -5.04 2.05
N LEU A 154 19.00 -4.97 3.00
CA LEU A 154 20.19 -5.84 3.00
C LEU A 154 19.79 -7.31 3.07
N TYR A 155 18.85 -7.66 3.96
CA TYR A 155 18.30 -9.00 4.06
C TYR A 155 17.71 -9.50 2.71
N TYR A 156 16.84 -8.71 2.07
CA TYR A 156 16.23 -9.09 0.79
C TYR A 156 17.22 -9.13 -0.38
N LEU A 157 18.30 -8.34 -0.33
CA LEU A 157 19.38 -8.39 -1.31
C LEU A 157 20.22 -9.66 -1.17
N LEU A 158 20.52 -10.07 0.06
CA LEU A 158 21.40 -11.22 0.34
C LEU A 158 20.67 -12.57 0.30
N LEU A 159 19.45 -12.64 0.84
CA LEU A 159 18.74 -13.90 1.10
C LEU A 159 17.47 -14.06 0.27
N GLY A 160 17.05 -13.01 -0.45
CA GLY A 160 15.81 -13.01 -1.22
C GLY A 160 14.55 -12.94 -0.35
N PRO A 161 13.36 -12.74 -0.96
CA PRO A 161 12.10 -12.86 -0.25
C PRO A 161 11.85 -14.31 0.13
N ARG A 162 11.58 -14.58 1.41
CA ARG A 162 11.05 -15.88 1.84
C ARG A 162 9.55 -15.88 1.59
N LEU A 163 9.09 -16.87 0.83
CA LEU A 163 7.68 -17.22 0.62
C LEU A 163 7.09 -17.85 1.89
#